data_AF-A0A435TV69-F1
#
_entry.id   AF-A0A435TV69-F1
#
_cell.length_a   1.000
_cell.length_b   1.000
_cell.length_c   1.000
_cell.angle_alpha   90.00
_cell.angle_beta   90.00
_cell.angle_gamma   90.00
#
_symmetry.space_group_name_H-M   'P 1'
#
loop_
_entity.id
_entity.type
_entity.pdbx_description
1 polymer ?
#
loop_
_entity_poly.entity_id
_entity_poly.type
_entity_poly.pdbx_seq_one_letter_code
_entity_poly.pdbx_strand_id
1 'polypeptide(L)'
;VTPLPNRRYGPTVARRIVFVGFMTAVICSILVPPFLFRHGLIEFETAADRLVRIAAASGAAFLSAQLLDVTVFNRLRRQSWWRAPIIGTLVGSVFDTAVFFTVAFSAAFAFVGPNDSFAAETASLMGVFHVEAMRWISWALGDLSVKLIIAVVALIPYRLLAARWSQPAVAA
;
A
#
# COMPACT_ATOMS: atom_id res chain seq x y z
N VAL A 1 6.04 4.28 -5.71
CA VAL A 1 7.03 5.32 -5.37
C VAL A 1 7.68 5.77 -6.67
N THR A 2 7.40 7.00 -7.10
CA THR A 2 7.56 7.45 -8.49
C THR A 2 9.02 7.58 -8.95
N PRO A 3 9.33 7.36 -10.23
CA PRO A 3 10.69 7.42 -10.79
C PRO A 3 11.34 8.83 -10.84
N LEU A 4 10.61 9.89 -10.48
CA LEU A 4 11.07 11.29 -10.60
C LEU A 4 12.10 11.73 -9.53
N PRO A 5 11.96 11.41 -8.22
CA PRO A 5 12.97 11.77 -7.21
C PRO A 5 14.26 10.95 -7.36
N ASN A 6 14.13 9.69 -7.81
CA ASN A 6 15.27 8.77 -7.96
C ASN A 6 16.29 9.28 -8.98
N ARG A 7 15.83 10.04 -9.99
CA ARG A 7 16.68 10.60 -11.05
C ARG A 7 17.33 11.93 -10.69
N ARG A 8 16.86 12.62 -9.64
CA ARG A 8 17.33 13.98 -9.25
C ARG A 8 18.08 14.04 -7.92
N TYR A 9 17.77 13.15 -6.97
CA TYR A 9 18.36 13.13 -5.62
C TYR A 9 19.03 11.79 -5.25
N GLY A 10 18.99 10.81 -6.17
CA GLY A 10 19.53 9.47 -5.96
C GLY A 10 18.67 8.58 -5.05
N PRO A 11 18.94 7.26 -5.05
CA PRO A 11 18.13 6.25 -4.36
C PRO A 11 18.14 6.39 -2.84
N THR A 12 19.17 7.02 -2.26
CA THR A 12 19.30 7.22 -0.81
C THR A 12 18.30 8.23 -0.27
N VAL A 13 18.09 9.35 -0.97
CA VAL A 13 17.12 10.39 -0.56
C VAL A 13 15.68 9.89 -0.73
N ALA A 14 15.41 9.18 -1.83
CA ALA A 14 14.09 8.58 -2.06
C ALA A 14 13.71 7.59 -0.93
N ARG A 15 14.63 6.71 -0.52
CA ARG A 15 14.39 5.79 0.61
C ARG A 15 14.14 6.51 1.93
N ARG A 16 14.85 7.61 2.21
CA ARG A 16 14.64 8.44 3.41
C ARG A 16 13.24 9.05 3.43
N ILE A 17 12.79 9.66 2.33
CA ILE A 17 11.45 10.26 2.25
C ILE A 17 10.38 9.21 2.53
N VAL A 18 10.51 8.04 1.91
CA VAL A 18 9.56 6.95 2.09
C VAL A 18 9.56 6.44 3.53
N PHE A 19 10.74 6.25 4.13
CA PHE A 19 10.86 5.79 5.52
C PHE A 19 10.28 6.80 6.51
N VAL A 20 10.58 8.10 6.34
CA VAL A 20 10.01 9.16 7.20
C VAL A 20 8.50 9.22 7.03
N GLY A 21 7.97 9.18 5.81
CA GLY A 21 6.53 9.15 5.57
C GLY A 21 5.85 7.94 6.23
N PHE A 22 6.49 6.76 6.14
CA PHE A 22 6.00 5.53 6.79
C PHE A 22 6.03 5.64 8.32
N MET A 23 7.13 6.13 8.91
CA MET A 23 7.23 6.35 10.35
C MET A 23 6.19 7.35 10.86
N THR A 24 6.00 8.46 10.16
CA THR A 24 4.97 9.45 10.49
C THR A 24 3.58 8.82 10.42
N ALA A 25 3.28 8.02 9.39
CA ALA A 25 2.00 7.33 9.27
C ALA A 25 1.78 6.33 10.43
N VAL A 26 2.80 5.55 10.80
CA VAL A 26 2.74 4.61 11.94
C VAL A 26 2.48 5.36 13.26
N ILE A 27 3.25 6.42 13.53
CA ILE A 27 3.10 7.22 14.75
C ILE A 27 1.70 7.85 14.80
N CYS A 28 1.25 8.46 13.70
CA CYS A 28 -0.10 9.03 13.63
C CYS A 28 -1.18 7.96 13.85
N SER A 29 -1.06 6.79 13.23
CA SER A 29 -2.04 5.70 13.37
C SER A 29 -2.12 5.15 14.80
N ILE A 30 -1.02 5.17 15.56
CA ILE A 30 -0.99 4.68 16.94
C ILE A 30 -1.47 5.76 17.93
N LEU A 31 -1.09 7.04 17.71
CA LEU A 31 -1.32 8.10 18.68
C LEU A 31 -2.61 8.89 18.46
N VAL A 32 -3.01 9.11 17.21
CA VAL A 32 -4.17 9.98 16.88
C VAL A 32 -5.49 9.35 17.34
N PRO A 33 -5.80 8.06 17.08
CA PRO A 33 -7.08 7.51 17.49
C PRO A 33 -7.30 7.54 19.02
N PRO A 34 -6.35 7.09 19.87
CA PRO A 34 -6.52 7.18 21.32
C PRO A 34 -6.58 8.63 21.83
N PHE A 35 -5.85 9.55 21.19
CA PHE A 35 -5.90 10.97 21.52
C PHE A 35 -7.30 11.55 21.24
N LEU A 36 -7.87 11.29 20.06
CA LEU A 36 -9.21 11.74 19.69
C LEU A 36 -10.29 11.14 20.61
N PHE A 37 -10.16 9.86 20.96
CA PHE A 37 -11.07 9.18 21.88
C PHE A 37 -11.05 9.84 23.27
N ARG A 38 -9.86 10.12 23.81
CA ARG A 38 -9.71 10.80 25.12
C ARG A 38 -10.37 12.19 25.13
N HIS A 39 -10.42 12.87 23.99
CA HIS A 39 -11.07 14.19 23.86
C HIS A 39 -12.55 14.10 23.48
N GLY A 40 -13.14 12.89 23.42
CA GLY A 40 -14.56 12.68 23.10
C GLY A 40 -14.93 12.98 21.65
N LEU A 41 -13.95 13.02 20.73
CA LEU A 41 -14.18 13.33 19.31
C LEU A 41 -14.57 12.09 18.50
N ILE A 42 -14.36 10.89 19.03
CA ILE A 42 -14.77 9.61 18.43
C ILE A 42 -15.40 8.71 19.49
N GLU A 43 -16.44 7.96 19.12
CA GLU A 43 -17.19 7.07 20.03
C GLU A 43 -16.54 5.69 20.20
N PHE A 44 -15.62 5.29 19.31
CA PHE A 44 -15.06 3.95 19.27
C PHE A 44 -13.72 3.88 20.02
N GLU A 45 -13.66 3.02 21.04
CA GLU A 45 -12.41 2.69 21.72
C GLU A 45 -11.52 1.86 20.78
N THR A 46 -10.43 2.45 20.31
CA THR A 46 -9.41 1.71 19.56
C THR A 46 -8.49 0.99 20.53
N ALA A 47 -8.61 -0.33 20.61
CA ALA A 47 -7.70 -1.16 21.39
C ALA A 47 -6.26 -0.93 20.90
N ALA A 48 -5.39 -0.39 21.77
CA ALA A 48 -4.05 0.05 21.40
C ALA A 48 -3.18 -1.10 20.85
N ASP A 49 -3.40 -2.30 21.34
CA ASP A 49 -2.83 -3.56 20.87
C ASP A 49 -3.24 -3.91 19.42
N ARG A 50 -4.47 -3.59 19.01
CA ARG A 50 -4.90 -3.71 17.61
C ARG A 50 -4.18 -2.72 16.70
N LEU A 51 -3.96 -1.49 17.17
CA LEU A 51 -3.20 -0.48 16.42
C LEU A 51 -1.75 -0.93 16.20
N VAL A 52 -1.14 -1.57 17.19
CA VAL A 52 0.21 -2.17 17.06
C VAL A 52 0.24 -3.24 15.97
N ARG A 53 -0.78 -4.13 15.94
CA ARG A 53 -0.87 -5.15 14.90
C ARG A 53 -1.04 -4.55 13.50
N ILE A 54 -1.87 -3.53 13.34
CA ILE A 54 -2.04 -2.82 12.07
C ILE A 54 -0.72 -2.16 11.65
N ALA A 55 -0.02 -1.51 12.57
CA ALA A 55 1.30 -0.93 12.30
C ALA A 55 2.33 -1.98 11.86
N ALA A 56 2.36 -3.15 12.52
CA ALA A 56 3.22 -4.26 12.14
C ALA A 56 2.88 -4.80 10.73
N ALA A 57 1.59 -4.94 10.42
CA ALA A 57 1.12 -5.33 9.10
C ALA A 57 1.54 -4.33 8.02
N SER A 58 1.38 -3.02 8.28
CA SER A 58 1.84 -1.97 7.36
C SER A 58 3.35 -2.03 7.16
N GLY A 59 4.13 -2.27 8.22
CA GLY A 59 5.59 -2.42 8.12
C GLY A 59 6.01 -3.63 7.29
N ALA A 60 5.34 -4.77 7.49
CA ALA A 60 5.59 -5.99 6.72
C ALA A 60 5.25 -5.80 5.24
N ALA A 61 4.09 -5.21 4.94
CA ALA A 61 3.67 -4.92 3.56
C ALA A 61 4.64 -3.94 2.89
N PHE A 62 5.02 -2.89 3.60
CA PHE A 62 5.97 -1.89 3.12
C PHE A 62 7.33 -2.50 2.80
N LEU A 63 7.96 -3.22 3.74
CA LEU A 63 9.26 -3.84 3.54
C LEU A 63 9.24 -4.84 2.39
N SER A 64 8.19 -5.66 2.32
CA SER A 64 8.06 -6.65 1.27
C SER A 64 7.83 -6.01 -0.10
N ALA A 65 7.04 -4.94 -0.18
CA ALA A 65 6.86 -4.16 -1.39
C ALA A 65 8.18 -3.52 -1.85
N GLN A 66 9.02 -3.02 -0.94
CA GLN A 66 10.34 -2.49 -1.28
C GLN A 66 11.27 -3.56 -1.86
N LEU A 67 11.32 -4.75 -1.25
CA LEU A 67 12.13 -5.87 -1.74
C LEU A 67 11.64 -6.37 -3.11
N LEU A 68 10.31 -6.43 -3.28
CA LEU A 68 9.68 -6.80 -4.53
C LEU A 68 9.98 -5.78 -5.62
N ASP A 69 9.87 -4.48 -5.34
CA ASP A 69 10.16 -3.41 -6.29
C ASP A 69 11.61 -3.49 -6.77
N VAL A 70 12.59 -3.68 -5.88
CA VAL A 70 14.00 -3.87 -6.26
C VAL A 70 14.19 -5.10 -7.17
N THR A 71 13.54 -6.21 -6.84
CA THR A 71 13.65 -7.48 -7.58
C THR A 71 13.00 -7.38 -8.96
N VAL A 72 11.78 -6.85 -9.00
CA VAL A 72 10.96 -6.66 -10.20
C VAL A 72 11.59 -5.62 -11.12
N PHE A 73 12.06 -4.49 -10.59
CA PHE A 73 12.77 -3.47 -11.35
C PHE A 73 14.10 -3.98 -11.92
N ASN A 74 14.90 -4.71 -11.13
CA ASN A 74 16.14 -5.31 -11.65
C ASN A 74 15.90 -6.35 -12.74
N ARG A 75 14.78 -7.06 -12.71
CA ARG A 75 14.40 -8.03 -13.75
C ARG A 75 13.83 -7.34 -14.99
N LEU A 76 12.96 -6.34 -14.83
CA LEU A 76 12.27 -5.65 -15.92
C LEU A 76 13.10 -4.54 -16.57
N ARG A 77 14.17 -4.02 -15.94
CA ARG A 77 15.10 -3.07 -16.60
C ARG A 77 15.79 -3.67 -17.83
N ARG A 78 15.86 -5.01 -17.91
CA ARG A 78 16.38 -5.75 -19.07
C ARG A 78 15.35 -5.86 -20.20
N GLN A 79 14.10 -5.44 -19.96
CA GLN A 79 13.02 -5.42 -20.94
C GLN A 79 12.58 -3.97 -21.24
N SER A 80 11.65 -3.84 -22.20
CA SER A 80 11.15 -2.56 -22.71
C SER A 80 10.73 -1.58 -21.59
N TRP A 81 11.27 -0.35 -21.65
CA TRP A 81 11.22 0.69 -20.61
C TRP A 81 9.81 1.04 -20.08
N TRP A 82 8.78 0.80 -20.90
CA TRP A 82 7.37 1.11 -20.60
C TRP A 82 6.61 0.00 -19.86
N ARG A 83 7.07 -1.26 -19.96
CA ARG A 83 6.39 -2.40 -19.33
C ARG A 83 6.74 -2.53 -17.85
N ALA A 84 7.96 -2.12 -17.50
CA ALA A 84 8.48 -2.19 -16.14
C ALA A 84 7.59 -1.46 -15.11
N PRO A 85 7.14 -0.21 -15.35
CA PRO A 85 6.34 0.53 -14.37
C PRO A 85 4.94 -0.04 -14.16
N ILE A 86 4.29 -0.54 -15.22
CA ILE A 86 2.92 -1.08 -15.16
C ILE A 86 2.91 -2.38 -14.37
N ILE A 87 3.77 -3.33 -14.77
CA ILE A 87 3.85 -4.65 -14.13
C ILE A 87 4.32 -4.51 -12.69
N GLY A 88 5.30 -3.63 -12.43
CA GLY A 88 5.78 -3.35 -11.07
C GLY A 88 4.69 -2.79 -10.16
N THR A 89 3.90 -1.83 -10.66
CA THR A 89 2.80 -1.26 -9.88
C THR A 89 1.70 -2.28 -9.62
N LEU A 90 1.33 -3.08 -10.63
CA LEU A 90 0.29 -4.10 -10.50
C LEU A 90 0.68 -5.17 -9.47
N VAL A 91 1.85 -5.78 -9.65
CA VAL A 91 2.37 -6.83 -8.77
C VAL A 91 2.63 -6.29 -7.37
N GLY A 92 3.17 -5.05 -7.27
CA GLY A 92 3.36 -4.36 -6.00
C GLY A 92 2.05 -4.17 -5.23
N SER A 93 1.00 -3.66 -5.87
CA SER A 93 -0.30 -3.44 -5.20
C SER A 93 -0.98 -4.72 -4.76
N VAL A 94 -0.94 -5.78 -5.58
CA VAL A 94 -1.50 -7.10 -5.20
C VAL A 94 -0.76 -7.64 -3.99
N PHE A 95 0.58 -7.62 -4.01
CA PHE A 95 1.40 -8.17 -2.93
C PHE A 95 1.26 -7.37 -1.64
N ASP A 96 1.28 -6.04 -1.73
CA ASP A 96 1.06 -5.11 -0.62
C ASP A 96 -0.29 -5.36 0.06
N THR A 97 -1.37 -5.43 -0.72
CA THR A 97 -2.72 -5.69 -0.22
C THR A 97 -2.81 -7.06 0.43
N ALA A 98 -2.26 -8.10 -0.22
CA ALA A 98 -2.28 -9.45 0.31
C ALA A 98 -1.54 -9.54 1.66
N VAL A 99 -0.33 -8.99 1.76
CA VAL A 99 0.45 -9.01 3.01
C VAL A 99 -0.23 -8.18 4.08
N PHE A 100 -0.65 -6.95 3.77
CA PHE A 100 -1.26 -6.06 4.74
C PHE A 100 -2.54 -6.66 5.35
N PHE A 101 -3.51 -7.03 4.51
CA PHE A 101 -4.79 -7.54 5.03
C PHE A 101 -4.66 -8.88 5.72
N THR A 102 -3.78 -9.76 5.23
CA THR A 102 -3.55 -11.06 5.89
C THR A 102 -2.95 -10.85 7.28
N VAL A 103 -1.91 -10.03 7.42
CA VAL A 103 -1.28 -9.82 8.74
C VAL A 103 -2.21 -9.01 9.68
N ALA A 104 -2.92 -8.01 9.16
CA ALA A 104 -3.78 -7.14 9.95
C ALA A 104 -5.06 -7.81 10.45
N PHE A 105 -5.70 -8.69 9.65
CA PHE A 105 -7.05 -9.17 9.94
C PHE A 105 -7.23 -10.69 9.94
N SER A 106 -6.29 -11.48 9.39
CA SER A 106 -6.43 -12.94 9.40
C SER A 106 -6.21 -13.53 10.79
N ALA A 107 -7.00 -14.52 11.18
CA ALA A 107 -6.80 -15.24 12.44
C ALA A 107 -5.45 -15.97 12.51
N ALA A 108 -4.83 -16.28 11.37
CA ALA A 108 -3.49 -16.89 11.31
C ALA A 108 -2.40 -16.03 11.97
N PHE A 109 -2.61 -14.71 12.05
CA PHE A 109 -1.67 -13.76 12.63
C PHE A 109 -2.12 -13.23 14.00
N ALA A 110 -3.00 -13.97 14.71
CA ALA A 110 -3.48 -13.60 16.05
C ALA A 110 -2.35 -13.50 17.11
N PHE A 111 -1.18 -14.10 16.85
CA PHE A 111 0.00 -13.96 17.72
C PHE A 111 0.67 -12.58 17.63
N VAL A 112 0.41 -11.81 16.57
CA VAL A 112 0.95 -10.45 16.37
C VAL A 112 0.15 -9.41 17.18
N GLY A 113 -1.11 -9.72 17.49
CA GLY A 113 -2.01 -8.88 18.28
C GLY A 113 -3.46 -9.37 18.17
N PRO A 114 -4.40 -8.76 18.91
CA PRO A 114 -5.79 -9.21 18.95
C PRO A 114 -6.43 -9.25 17.56
N ASN A 115 -7.37 -10.16 17.36
CA ASN A 115 -8.23 -10.17 16.18
C ASN A 115 -9.35 -9.13 16.31
N ASP A 116 -9.82 -8.66 15.17
CA ASP A 116 -11.04 -7.88 15.06
C ASP A 116 -12.20 -8.82 14.74
N SER A 117 -13.10 -9.03 15.71
CA SER A 117 -14.26 -9.91 15.56
C SER A 117 -15.16 -9.45 14.41
N PHE A 118 -15.36 -8.14 14.28
CA PHE A 118 -16.17 -7.57 13.21
C PHE A 118 -15.56 -7.84 11.84
N ALA A 119 -14.23 -7.78 11.72
CA ALA A 119 -13.54 -8.07 10.47
C ALA A 119 -13.56 -9.57 10.10
N ALA A 120 -13.54 -10.45 11.10
CA ALA A 120 -13.49 -11.90 10.94
C ALA A 120 -14.87 -12.53 10.64
N GLU A 121 -15.95 -11.83 10.92
CA GLU A 121 -17.31 -12.28 10.60
C GLU A 121 -17.52 -12.50 9.09
N THR A 122 -18.31 -13.50 8.76
CA THR A 122 -18.71 -13.80 7.38
C THR A 122 -19.80 -12.82 6.94
N ALA A 123 -19.66 -12.29 5.72
CA ALA A 123 -20.66 -11.46 5.07
C ALA A 123 -20.66 -11.67 3.56
N SER A 124 -21.72 -11.21 2.90
CA SER A 124 -21.79 -11.14 1.44
C SER A 124 -20.63 -10.32 0.88
N LEU A 125 -19.94 -10.87 -0.12
CA LEU A 125 -18.77 -10.24 -0.70
C LEU A 125 -19.15 -8.86 -1.28
N MET A 126 -18.42 -7.82 -0.88
CA MET A 126 -18.70 -6.41 -1.22
C MET A 126 -20.11 -5.91 -0.86
N GLY A 127 -20.90 -6.68 -0.10
CA GLY A 127 -22.30 -6.39 0.19
C GLY A 127 -23.26 -6.55 -1.00
N VAL A 128 -22.77 -6.98 -2.17
CA VAL A 128 -23.55 -7.07 -3.42
C VAL A 128 -23.55 -8.49 -3.99
N PHE A 129 -22.46 -9.24 -3.82
CA PHE A 129 -22.36 -10.59 -4.35
C PHE A 129 -22.92 -11.62 -3.37
N HIS A 130 -23.56 -12.67 -3.90
CA HIS A 130 -24.08 -13.80 -3.12
C HIS A 130 -23.00 -14.76 -2.60
N VAL A 131 -21.71 -14.44 -2.82
CA VAL A 131 -20.59 -15.23 -2.31
C VAL A 131 -20.29 -14.77 -0.90
N GLU A 132 -20.33 -15.68 0.06
CA GLU A 132 -19.98 -15.40 1.44
C GLU A 132 -18.46 -15.49 1.67
N ALA A 133 -17.90 -14.50 2.34
CA ALA A 133 -16.49 -14.44 2.70
C ALA A 133 -16.31 -13.67 4.02
N MET A 134 -15.15 -13.81 4.66
CA MET A 134 -14.80 -12.96 5.81
C MET A 134 -14.80 -11.48 5.38
N ARG A 135 -15.35 -10.59 6.20
CA ARG A 135 -15.50 -9.16 5.83
C ARG A 135 -14.21 -8.51 5.38
N TRP A 136 -13.09 -8.81 6.05
CA TRP A 136 -11.79 -8.26 5.67
C TRP A 136 -11.34 -8.63 4.25
N ILE A 137 -11.83 -9.74 3.67
CA ILE A 137 -11.56 -10.12 2.27
C ILE A 137 -12.25 -9.14 1.32
N SER A 138 -13.49 -8.73 1.64
CA SER A 138 -14.19 -7.70 0.87
C SER A 138 -13.45 -6.37 0.93
N TRP A 139 -12.94 -5.98 2.10
CA TRP A 139 -12.14 -4.76 2.25
C TRP A 139 -10.84 -4.82 1.46
N ALA A 140 -10.15 -5.97 1.48
CA ALA A 140 -8.92 -6.18 0.71
C ALA A 140 -9.17 -6.05 -0.79
N LEU A 141 -10.24 -6.64 -1.29
CA LEU A 141 -10.63 -6.52 -2.70
C LEU A 141 -11.01 -5.07 -3.04
N GLY A 142 -11.73 -4.37 -2.15
CA GLY A 142 -12.09 -2.97 -2.33
C GLY A 142 -10.87 -2.06 -2.43
N ASP A 143 -9.93 -2.20 -1.50
CA ASP A 143 -8.64 -1.49 -1.52
C ASP A 143 -7.88 -1.77 -2.82
N LEU A 144 -7.76 -3.04 -3.22
CA LEU A 144 -7.08 -3.42 -4.45
C LEU A 144 -7.76 -2.82 -5.68
N SER A 145 -9.10 -2.90 -5.78
CA SER A 145 -9.84 -2.32 -6.90
C SER A 145 -9.58 -0.83 -7.05
N VAL A 146 -9.63 -0.08 -5.94
CA VAL A 146 -9.34 1.36 -5.95
C VAL A 146 -7.88 1.62 -6.36
N LYS A 147 -6.91 0.90 -5.80
CA LYS A 147 -5.49 0.99 -6.20
C LYS A 147 -5.28 0.74 -7.69
N LEU A 148 -5.96 -0.26 -8.26
CA LEU A 148 -5.87 -0.59 -9.67
C LEU A 148 -6.51 0.48 -10.57
N ILE A 149 -7.69 1.00 -10.19
CA ILE A 149 -8.34 2.10 -10.91
C ILE A 149 -7.43 3.33 -10.92
N ILE A 150 -6.89 3.72 -9.77
CA ILE A 150 -5.96 4.84 -9.66
C ILE A 150 -4.71 4.61 -10.51
N ALA A 151 -4.14 3.39 -10.49
CA ALA A 151 -2.99 3.06 -11.30
C ALA A 151 -3.27 3.18 -12.81
N VAL A 152 -4.44 2.73 -13.27
CA VAL A 152 -4.87 2.86 -14.67
C VAL A 152 -5.09 4.32 -15.06
N VAL A 153 -5.77 5.10 -14.21
CA VAL A 153 -6.01 6.53 -14.46
C VAL A 153 -4.68 7.30 -14.49
N ALA A 154 -3.77 7.02 -13.55
CA ALA A 154 -2.46 7.66 -13.46
C ALA A 154 -1.49 7.26 -14.58
N LEU A 155 -1.76 6.17 -15.31
CA LEU A 155 -0.93 5.74 -16.44
C LEU A 155 -1.02 6.69 -17.64
N ILE A 156 -2.17 7.33 -17.85
CA ILE A 156 -2.37 8.30 -18.94
C ILE A 156 -1.43 9.51 -18.80
N PRO A 157 -1.45 10.28 -17.69
CA PRO A 157 -0.55 11.42 -17.52
C PRO A 157 0.92 10.97 -17.46
N TYR A 158 1.21 9.80 -16.90
CA TYR A 158 2.56 9.25 -16.91
C TYR A 158 3.10 9.06 -18.34
N ARG A 159 2.30 8.47 -19.25
CA ARG A 159 2.69 8.30 -20.66
C ARG A 159 2.93 9.63 -21.37
N LEU A 160 2.09 10.62 -21.13
CA LEU A 160 2.22 11.95 -21.74
C LEU A 160 3.50 12.66 -21.30
N LEU A 161 3.83 12.59 -20.01
CA LEU A 161 5.06 13.19 -19.47
C LEU A 161 6.31 12.44 -19.91
N ALA A 162 6.27 11.10 -19.93
CA ALA A 162 7.39 10.28 -20.37
C ALA A 162 7.75 10.55 -21.84
N ALA A 163 6.76 10.68 -22.72
CA ALA A 163 6.97 10.99 -24.15
C ALA A 163 7.66 12.34 -24.37
N ARG A 164 7.36 13.35 -23.55
CA ARG A 164 7.96 14.69 -23.61
C ARG A 164 9.42 14.70 -23.15
N TRP A 165 9.82 13.80 -22.26
CA TRP A 165 11.18 13.72 -21.71
C TRP A 165 12.12 12.81 -22.50
N SER A 166 11.60 12.03 -23.44
CA SER A 166 12.39 11.22 -24.38
C SER A 166 12.82 11.96 -25.64
N GLN A 167 12.46 13.24 -25.81
CA GLN A 167 13.06 14.04 -26.87
C GLN A 167 14.49 14.45 -26.45
N PRO A 168 15.53 14.18 -27.27
CA PRO A 168 16.85 14.71 -27.00
C PRO A 168 16.71 16.24 -26.92
N ALA A 169 17.34 16.85 -25.90
CA ALA A 169 17.51 18.29 -25.89
C ALA A 169 18.10 18.67 -27.25
N VAL A 170 17.33 19.43 -28.03
CA VAL A 170 17.82 19.99 -29.30
C VAL A 170 19.07 20.77 -28.92
N ALA A 171 20.23 20.28 -29.35
CA ALA A 171 21.48 20.99 -29.23
C ALA A 171 21.32 22.28 -30.03
N ALA A 172 21.22 23.41 -29.31
CA ALA A 172 21.29 24.75 -29.85
C ALA A 172 22.75 25.19 -29.94
#